data_AF-A0A498LK03-F1
#
_entry.id   AF-A0A498LK03-F1
#
_cell.length_a   1.000
_cell.length_b   1.000
_cell.length_c   1.000
_cell.angle_alpha   90.00
_cell.angle_beta   90.00
_cell.angle_gamma   90.00
#
_symmetry.space_group_name_H-M   'P 1'
#
loop_
_entity.id
_entity.type
_entity.pdbx_description
1 polymer ?
#
loop_
_entity_poly.entity_id
_entity_poly.type
_entity_poly.pdbx_seq_one_letter_code
_entity_poly.pdbx_strand_id
1 'polypeptide(L)'
;MEVEQEGLVEHQPLEQDDLNFEKWKPKPKPKRTLHEKIDDLKTYLWNAETKEFMGRSGKSWSLILLFYSALYIFLAAMFAGCMCCLMWSISPYAPTYNDRVMPPGMTMFPHVDVAHGFDIAFNASDRSSWKKYAKALEAHLRRKS
;
A
#
# COMPACT_ATOMS: atom_id res chain seq x y z
N MET A 1 -43.01 -84.10 -0.45
CA MET A 1 -43.73 -83.92 -1.72
C MET A 1 -44.30 -82.51 -1.64
N GLU A 2 -43.48 -81.51 -1.93
CA GLU A 2 -43.39 -80.86 -3.25
C GLU A 2 -44.72 -80.23 -3.64
N VAL A 3 -44.75 -78.91 -3.85
CA VAL A 3 -44.65 -78.32 -5.19
C VAL A 3 -44.80 -76.80 -5.03
N GLU A 4 -43.84 -76.08 -5.59
CA GLU A 4 -43.84 -74.64 -5.80
C GLU A 4 -45.07 -74.20 -6.60
N GLN A 5 -45.68 -73.07 -6.21
CA GLN A 5 -46.45 -72.28 -7.16
C GLN A 5 -46.00 -70.83 -7.07
N GLU A 6 -45.34 -70.43 -8.16
CA GLU A 6 -44.87 -69.10 -8.51
C GLU A 6 -46.05 -68.12 -8.48
N GLY A 7 -46.24 -67.47 -7.34
CA GLY A 7 -47.17 -66.35 -7.20
C GLY A 7 -46.54 -65.10 -7.77
N LEU A 8 -46.83 -64.85 -9.05
CA LEU A 8 -46.76 -63.58 -9.79
C LEU A 8 -46.43 -62.38 -8.88
N VAL A 9 -45.19 -61.91 -8.94
CA VAL A 9 -44.77 -60.64 -8.32
C VAL A 9 -45.54 -59.54 -9.04
N GLU A 10 -46.68 -59.18 -8.47
CA GLU A 10 -47.51 -58.08 -8.91
C GLU A 10 -46.65 -56.82 -8.89
N HIS A 11 -46.35 -56.29 -10.07
CA HIS A 11 -45.68 -55.00 -10.18
C HIS A 11 -46.64 -53.94 -9.64
N GLN A 12 -46.43 -53.56 -8.39
CA GLN A 12 -47.06 -52.41 -7.74
C GLN A 12 -46.96 -51.21 -8.71
N PRO A 13 -48.07 -50.58 -9.12
CA PRO A 13 -47.98 -49.36 -9.90
C PRO A 13 -47.26 -48.32 -9.05
N LEU A 14 -46.15 -47.78 -9.54
CA LEU A 14 -45.42 -46.72 -8.83
C LEU A 14 -46.40 -45.57 -8.59
N GLU A 15 -46.73 -45.34 -7.33
CA GLU A 15 -47.61 -44.26 -6.93
C GLU A 15 -46.99 -42.93 -7.37
N GLN A 16 -47.83 -42.00 -7.83
CA GLN A 16 -47.38 -40.69 -8.31
C GLN A 16 -46.54 -39.92 -7.27
N ASP A 17 -46.63 -40.30 -5.99
CA ASP A 17 -45.82 -39.76 -4.89
C ASP A 17 -44.33 -40.11 -4.98
N ASP A 18 -43.96 -41.20 -5.65
CA ASP A 18 -42.55 -41.58 -5.88
C ASP A 18 -41.90 -40.71 -6.97
N LEU A 19 -42.71 -40.16 -7.88
CA LEU A 19 -42.32 -39.19 -8.90
C LEU A 19 -42.29 -37.75 -8.34
N ASN A 20 -42.58 -37.56 -7.05
CA ASN A 20 -42.46 -36.26 -6.41
C ASN A 20 -40.98 -35.90 -6.19
N PHE A 21 -40.36 -35.37 -7.26
CA PHE A 21 -38.99 -34.88 -7.29
C PHE A 21 -38.71 -33.70 -6.33
N GLU A 22 -39.72 -33.19 -5.62
CA GLU A 22 -39.54 -32.09 -4.67
C GLU A 22 -39.00 -32.56 -3.32
N LYS A 23 -39.29 -33.81 -2.91
CA LYS A 23 -38.80 -34.42 -1.66
C LYS A 23 -37.27 -34.41 -1.56
N TRP A 24 -36.59 -34.58 -2.70
CA TRP A 24 -35.14 -34.70 -2.77
C TRP A 24 -34.44 -33.38 -3.14
N LYS A 25 -35.18 -32.26 -3.26
CA LYS A 25 -34.53 -30.97 -3.51
C LYS A 25 -33.75 -30.54 -2.27
N PRO A 26 -32.42 -30.36 -2.36
CA PRO A 26 -31.63 -29.89 -1.24
C PRO A 26 -32.15 -28.51 -0.84
N LYS A 27 -32.51 -28.34 0.44
CA LYS A 27 -32.98 -27.05 0.94
C LYS A 27 -31.92 -25.97 0.66
N PRO A 28 -32.28 -24.83 0.05
CA PRO A 28 -31.31 -23.79 -0.24
C PRO A 28 -30.72 -23.30 1.09
N LYS A 29 -29.39 -23.38 1.23
CA LYS A 29 -28.71 -22.82 2.39
C LYS A 29 -29.06 -21.32 2.45
N PRO A 30 -29.47 -20.78 3.60
CA PRO A 30 -29.83 -19.37 3.71
C PRO A 30 -28.66 -18.52 3.22
N LYS A 31 -28.95 -17.52 2.37
CA LYS A 31 -27.94 -16.60 1.86
C LYS A 31 -27.44 -15.77 3.04
N ARG A 32 -26.19 -16.00 3.47
CA ARG A 32 -25.59 -15.28 4.59
C ARG A 32 -25.74 -13.78 4.42
N THR A 33 -26.32 -13.15 5.43
CA THR A 33 -26.54 -11.70 5.44
C THR A 33 -25.20 -10.97 5.51
N LEU A 34 -25.14 -9.71 5.07
CA LEU A 34 -23.89 -8.94 5.19
C LEU A 34 -23.47 -8.77 6.65
N HIS A 35 -24.44 -8.75 7.57
CA HIS A 35 -24.18 -8.71 9.00
C HIS A 35 -23.47 -9.97 9.52
N GLU A 36 -23.90 -11.17 9.12
CA GLU A 36 -23.17 -12.41 9.44
C GLU A 36 -21.76 -12.41 8.87
N LYS A 37 -21.56 -11.87 7.66
CA LYS A 37 -20.22 -11.78 7.08
C LYS A 37 -19.33 -10.81 7.84
N ILE A 38 -19.88 -9.70 8.33
CA ILE A 38 -19.15 -8.71 9.13
C ILE A 38 -18.83 -9.29 10.51
N ASP A 39 -19.74 -10.05 11.13
CA ASP A 39 -19.48 -10.72 12.41
C ASP A 39 -18.49 -11.88 12.27
N ASP A 40 -18.52 -12.64 11.18
CA ASP A 40 -17.50 -13.65 10.86
C ASP A 40 -16.13 -12.97 10.66
N LEU A 41 -16.07 -11.84 9.95
CA LEU A 41 -14.84 -11.05 9.78
C LEU A 41 -14.33 -10.48 11.10
N LYS A 42 -15.23 -10.01 11.97
CA LYS A 42 -14.90 -9.45 13.28
C LYS A 42 -14.38 -10.53 14.22
N THR A 43 -15.02 -11.70 14.23
CA THR A 43 -14.59 -12.89 14.98
C THR A 43 -13.27 -13.44 14.45
N TYR A 44 -13.06 -13.40 13.13
CA TYR A 44 -11.81 -13.78 12.49
C TYR A 44 -10.66 -12.81 12.78
N LEU A 45 -10.94 -11.50 12.85
CA LEU A 45 -9.96 -10.50 13.26
C LEU A 45 -9.63 -10.62 14.75
N TRP A 46 -10.63 -10.86 15.62
CA TRP A 46 -10.43 -10.86 17.07
C TRP A 46 -11.35 -11.87 17.77
N ASN A 47 -10.76 -12.96 18.26
CA ASN A 47 -11.43 -13.87 19.18
C ASN A 47 -11.12 -13.47 20.63
N ALA A 48 -12.08 -12.86 21.31
CA ALA A 48 -11.92 -12.34 22.67
C ALA A 48 -11.77 -13.44 23.75
N GLU A 49 -12.27 -14.66 23.51
CA GLU A 49 -12.15 -15.77 24.46
C GLU A 49 -10.75 -16.39 24.46
N THR A 50 -10.16 -16.61 23.28
CA THR A 50 -8.85 -17.24 23.14
C THR A 50 -7.69 -16.25 23.01
N LYS A 51 -7.98 -14.95 22.86
CA LYS A 51 -7.00 -13.87 22.55
C LYS A 51 -6.15 -14.21 21.32
N GLU A 52 -6.80 -14.77 20.31
CA GLU A 52 -6.18 -15.14 19.03
C GLU A 52 -6.50 -14.07 17.99
N PHE A 53 -5.46 -13.56 17.34
CA PHE A 53 -5.58 -12.66 16.19
C PHE A 53 -5.36 -13.50 14.94
N MET A 54 -6.36 -13.61 14.06
CA MET A 54 -6.24 -14.30 12.76
C MET A 54 -5.80 -15.79 12.85
N GLY A 55 -6.17 -16.49 13.93
CA GLY A 55 -5.89 -17.93 14.09
C GLY A 55 -4.51 -18.27 14.68
N ARG A 56 -3.80 -17.31 15.27
CA ARG A 56 -2.60 -17.57 16.10
C ARG A 56 -2.74 -16.90 17.47
N SER A 57 -2.24 -17.58 18.50
CA SER A 57 -2.16 -17.06 19.88
C SER A 57 -1.37 -15.75 19.95
N GLY A 58 -1.84 -14.79 20.75
CA GLY A 58 -1.15 -13.54 21.03
C GLY A 58 0.32 -13.70 21.46
N LYS A 59 0.69 -14.84 22.09
CA LYS A 59 2.09 -15.15 22.43
C LYS A 59 2.97 -15.35 21.19
N SER A 60 2.47 -16.06 20.18
CA SER A 60 3.19 -16.24 18.91
C SER A 60 3.30 -14.92 18.15
N TRP A 61 2.22 -14.13 18.13
CA TRP A 61 2.23 -12.78 17.56
C TRP A 61 3.26 -11.86 18.22
N SER A 62 3.29 -11.83 19.56
CA SER A 62 4.29 -11.04 20.29
C SER A 62 5.72 -11.49 19.98
N LEU A 63 5.95 -12.80 19.83
CA LEU A 63 7.28 -13.34 19.54
C LEU A 63 7.71 -13.02 18.09
N ILE A 64 6.77 -13.09 17.14
CA ILE A 64 6.98 -12.67 15.75
C ILE A 64 7.30 -11.18 15.68
N LEU A 65 6.49 -10.33 16.33
CA LEU A 65 6.69 -8.88 16.34
C LEU A 65 8.02 -8.49 17.00
N LEU A 66 8.37 -9.12 18.12
CA LEU A 66 9.65 -8.87 18.81
C LEU A 66 10.83 -9.30 17.93
N PHE A 67 10.75 -10.48 17.30
CA PHE A 67 11.78 -10.96 16.40
C PHE A 67 12.01 -10.00 15.22
N TYR A 68 10.93 -9.59 14.54
CA TYR A 68 11.03 -8.65 13.43
C TYR A 68 11.48 -7.26 13.87
N SER A 69 10.98 -6.74 15.00
CA SER A 69 11.41 -5.42 15.48
C SER A 69 12.89 -5.42 15.84
N ALA A 70 13.40 -6.44 16.55
CA ALA A 70 14.81 -6.56 16.86
C ALA A 70 15.67 -6.66 15.58
N LEU A 71 15.24 -7.48 14.62
CA LEU A 71 15.93 -7.65 13.34
C LEU A 71 15.97 -6.33 12.54
N TYR A 72 14.85 -5.62 12.43
CA TYR A 72 14.78 -4.36 11.69
C TYR A 72 15.48 -3.21 12.40
N ILE A 73 15.45 -3.15 13.74
CA ILE A 73 16.22 -2.17 14.52
C ILE A 73 17.71 -2.41 14.32
N PHE A 74 18.16 -3.67 14.36
CA PHE A 74 19.57 -4.01 14.12
C PHE A 74 20.00 -3.65 12.69
N LEU A 75 19.20 -3.99 11.68
CA LEU A 75 19.43 -3.59 10.28
C LEU A 75 19.48 -2.07 10.12
N ALA A 76 18.53 -1.35 10.71
CA ALA A 76 18.49 0.10 10.67
C ALA A 76 19.69 0.73 11.39
N ALA A 77 20.11 0.16 12.53
CA ALA A 77 21.28 0.61 13.27
C ALA A 77 22.59 0.37 12.49
N MET A 78 22.75 -0.78 11.83
CA MET A 78 23.89 -1.02 10.95
C MET A 78 23.91 -0.06 9.75
N PHE A 79 22.75 0.17 9.14
CA PHE A 79 22.61 1.12 8.04
C PHE A 79 22.94 2.56 8.47
N ALA A 80 22.37 3.01 9.59
CA ALA A 80 22.65 4.31 10.17
C ALA A 80 24.13 4.42 10.59
N GLY A 81 24.71 3.36 11.16
CA GLY A 81 26.13 3.31 11.49
C GLY A 81 27.02 3.48 10.27
N CYS A 82 26.71 2.80 9.16
CA CYS A 82 27.41 2.98 7.90
C CYS A 82 27.29 4.42 7.37
N MET A 83 26.09 5.01 7.42
CA MET A 83 25.86 6.41 7.05
C MET A 83 26.61 7.40 7.95
N CYS A 84 26.65 7.16 9.26
CA CYS A 84 27.39 7.98 10.21
C CYS A 84 28.91 7.88 9.98
N CYS A 85 29.44 6.68 9.76
CA CYS A 85 30.85 6.48 9.42
C CYS A 85 31.23 7.20 8.11
N LEU A 86 30.35 7.13 7.10
CA LEU A 86 30.53 7.88 5.85
C LEU A 86 30.54 9.39 6.13
N MET A 87 29.63 9.89 6.95
CA MET A 87 29.59 11.31 7.32
C MET A 87 30.84 11.75 8.10
N TRP A 88 31.35 10.93 9.02
CA TRP A 88 32.61 11.20 9.73
C TRP A 88 33.83 11.19 8.80
N SER A 89 33.79 10.45 7.69
CA SER A 89 34.86 10.43 6.70
C SER A 89 34.92 11.69 5.83
N ILE A 90 33.86 12.51 5.79
CA ILE A 90 33.78 13.72 4.98
C ILE A 90 34.27 14.93 5.79
N SER A 91 35.18 15.72 5.22
CA SER A 91 35.64 16.97 5.83
C SER A 91 34.56 18.06 5.71
N PRO A 92 34.32 18.90 6.74
CA PRO A 92 33.31 19.96 6.66
C PRO A 92 33.76 21.16 5.81
N TYR A 93 35.04 21.22 5.44
CA TYR A 93 35.63 22.40 4.78
C TYR A 93 35.75 22.25 3.26
N ALA A 94 35.91 21.03 2.73
CA ALA A 94 36.02 20.80 1.29
C ALA A 94 35.37 19.47 0.88
N PRO A 95 34.66 19.43 -0.26
CA PRO A 95 34.12 18.19 -0.80
C PRO A 95 35.24 17.30 -1.35
N THR A 96 35.13 15.99 -1.12
CA THR A 96 36.16 15.00 -1.49
C THR A 96 36.38 14.89 -3.00
N TYR A 97 35.33 15.07 -3.81
CA TYR A 97 35.38 14.95 -5.27
C TYR A 97 34.77 16.18 -5.93
N ASN A 98 35.55 16.83 -6.81
CA ASN A 98 35.17 18.05 -7.54
C ASN A 98 35.29 17.90 -9.07
N ASP A 99 35.50 16.69 -9.56
CA ASP A 99 35.68 16.41 -10.99
C ASP A 99 34.45 16.77 -11.83
N ARG A 100 33.24 16.58 -11.28
CA ARG A 100 31.99 16.86 -11.98
C ARG A 100 31.53 18.30 -11.97
N VAL A 101 32.19 19.18 -11.21
CA VAL A 101 31.83 20.60 -11.10
C VAL A 101 32.79 21.53 -11.87
N MET A 102 33.76 20.95 -12.57
CA MET A 102 34.59 21.66 -13.54
C MET A 102 34.10 21.34 -14.96
N PRO A 103 33.95 22.35 -15.85
CA PRO A 103 34.22 23.78 -15.71
C PRO A 103 33.09 24.56 -14.99
N PRO A 104 33.39 25.75 -14.41
CA PRO A 104 32.36 26.55 -13.74
C PRO A 104 31.27 26.98 -14.73
N GLY A 105 30.01 26.76 -14.36
CA GLY A 105 28.86 27.24 -15.11
C GLY A 105 28.62 28.74 -14.91
N MET A 106 28.09 29.40 -15.94
CA MET A 106 27.56 30.76 -15.84
C MET A 106 26.05 30.71 -15.68
N THR A 107 25.50 31.45 -14.71
CA THR A 107 24.04 31.62 -14.54
C THR A 107 23.71 33.10 -14.57
N MET A 108 22.61 33.45 -15.23
CA MET A 108 22.09 34.82 -15.30
C MET A 108 20.82 34.95 -14.46
N PHE A 109 20.65 36.11 -13.82
CA PHE A 109 19.43 36.48 -13.08
C PHE A 109 18.84 37.72 -13.75
N PRO A 110 17.51 37.93 -13.76
CA PRO A 110 16.45 37.26 -12.99
C PRO A 110 15.85 35.99 -13.62
N HIS A 111 15.48 35.02 -12.78
CA HIS A 111 14.67 33.87 -13.18
C HIS A 111 13.21 34.18 -12.85
N VAL A 112 12.38 34.34 -13.87
CA VAL A 112 10.93 34.45 -13.72
C VAL A 112 10.30 33.21 -14.34
N ASP A 113 9.26 32.65 -13.71
CA ASP A 113 8.54 31.47 -14.20
C ASP A 113 7.80 31.79 -15.50
N VAL A 114 8.54 31.84 -16.62
CA VAL A 114 7.99 31.75 -17.95
C VAL A 114 8.19 30.31 -18.39
N ALA A 115 7.11 29.67 -18.85
CA ALA A 115 6.98 28.22 -18.98
C ALA A 115 8.10 27.52 -19.79
N HIS A 116 8.87 28.26 -20.60
CA HIS A 116 9.93 27.69 -21.45
C HIS A 116 11.13 28.65 -21.58
N GLY A 117 12.08 28.56 -20.65
CA GLY A 117 13.46 29.04 -20.83
C GLY A 117 13.79 30.46 -20.33
N PHE A 118 15.08 30.81 -20.48
CA PHE A 118 15.69 32.11 -20.14
C PHE A 118 15.29 33.22 -21.14
N ASP A 119 14.00 33.39 -21.41
CA ASP A 119 13.50 34.44 -22.31
C ASP A 119 13.05 35.68 -21.52
N ILE A 120 13.69 36.81 -21.79
CA ILE A 120 13.40 38.09 -21.15
C ILE A 120 12.73 38.99 -22.20
N ALA A 121 11.43 38.80 -22.36
CA ALA A 121 10.60 39.62 -23.23
C ALA A 121 9.77 40.59 -22.38
N PHE A 122 10.12 41.88 -22.41
CA PHE A 122 9.32 42.94 -21.79
C PHE A 122 9.22 44.17 -22.68
N ASN A 123 8.16 44.96 -22.48
CA ASN A 123 8.00 46.25 -23.13
C ASN A 123 8.53 47.35 -22.19
N ALA A 124 9.48 48.17 -22.67
CA ALA A 124 10.06 49.26 -21.89
C ALA A 124 9.05 50.35 -21.51
N SER A 125 8.03 50.55 -22.33
CA SER A 125 6.97 51.54 -22.08
C SER A 125 5.93 51.05 -21.06
N ASP A 126 5.77 49.74 -20.86
CA ASP A 126 4.79 49.18 -19.92
C ASP A 126 5.45 48.76 -18.60
N ARG A 127 5.09 49.45 -17.51
CA ARG A 127 5.55 49.18 -16.15
C ARG A 127 5.14 47.80 -15.65
N SER A 128 4.01 47.25 -16.09
CA SER A 128 3.50 45.96 -15.58
C SER A 128 4.36 44.78 -16.07
N SER A 129 4.93 44.92 -17.28
CA SER A 129 5.73 43.92 -17.98
C SER A 129 7.08 43.68 -17.30
N TRP A 130 7.87 44.72 -17.02
CA TRP A 130 9.22 44.58 -16.45
C TRP A 130 9.27 44.50 -14.91
N LYS A 131 8.21 44.92 -14.21
CA LYS A 131 8.16 44.96 -12.73
C LYS A 131 8.44 43.60 -12.07
N LYS A 132 8.06 42.50 -12.71
CA LYS A 132 8.33 41.14 -12.23
C LYS A 132 9.83 40.84 -12.18
N TYR A 133 10.55 41.20 -13.24
CA TYR A 133 12.00 41.06 -13.36
C TYR A 133 12.74 41.95 -12.36
N ALA A 134 12.32 43.21 -12.21
CA ALA A 134 12.90 44.15 -11.26
C ALA A 134 12.76 43.67 -9.81
N LYS A 135 11.59 43.15 -9.42
CA LYS A 135 11.36 42.60 -8.08
C LYS A 135 12.25 41.39 -7.80
N ALA A 136 12.43 40.50 -8.78
CA ALA A 136 13.32 39.34 -8.65
C ALA A 136 14.79 39.77 -8.49
N LEU A 137 15.22 40.79 -9.23
CA LEU A 137 16.57 41.34 -9.12
C LEU A 137 16.79 42.01 -7.76
N GLU A 138 15.86 42.85 -7.32
CA GLU A 138 15.90 43.53 -6.02
C GLU A 138 15.99 42.50 -4.86
N ALA A 139 15.17 41.45 -4.91
CA ALA A 139 15.22 40.36 -3.92
C ALA A 139 16.58 39.63 -3.92
N HIS A 140 17.17 39.41 -5.09
CA HIS A 140 18.48 38.77 -5.22
C HIS A 140 19.58 39.65 -4.62
N LEU A 141 19.59 40.95 -4.93
CA LEU A 141 20.58 41.91 -4.44
C LEU A 141 20.47 42.11 -2.93
N ARG A 142 19.24 42.21 -2.39
CA ARG A 142 19.01 42.37 -0.95
C ARG A 142 19.55 41.21 -0.11
N ARG A 143 19.53 39.98 -0.63
CA ARG A 143 20.08 38.79 0.06
C ARG A 143 21.62 38.81 0.12
N LYS A 144 22.29 39.53 -0.78
CA LYS A 144 23.75 39.61 -0.87
C LYS A 144 24.35 40.82 -0.13
N SER A 145 23.53 41.82 0.21
CA SER A 145 23.90 42.95 1.07
C SER A 145 23.78 42.59 2.55
#